data_AF-A0A2E7SSJ7-F1
#
_entry.id   AF-A0A2E7SSJ7-F1
#
_cell.length_a   1.000
_cell.length_b   1.000
_cell.length_c   1.000
_cell.angle_alpha   90.00
_cell.angle_beta   90.00
_cell.angle_gamma   90.00
#
_symmetry.space_group_name_H-M   'P 1'
#
loop_
_entity.id
_entity.type
_entity.pdbx_description
1 polymer ?
#
loop_
_entity_poly.entity_id
_entity_poly.type
_entity_poly.pdbx_seq_one_letter_code
_entity_poly.pdbx_strand_id
1 'polypeptide(L)'
;WTLAIATPSEPNAAAPLGNPLGLRINEWMASRRNGPDWLELFNPEPRPVALFGLTMSDRLIQRGLDPFPPLTFLEGNGYWQLVAAAGLAKRADQLGFKLRRSEETIVLATPNGVLIDAVEFGQQQRDVSEGRYPDGAVQIVSFDGAPTPGRPNRLAKPVDDGLELQLQITRREGGLGLLLRGPDRLRVELQSCDALGQPEWKSIAAVALVDGRAEWLVPAQEKVQQYYRLLVLP
;
A
#
# COMPACT_ATOMS: atom_id res chain seq x y z
N TRP A 1 -18.61 -3.53 -29.05
CA TRP A 1 -18.58 -4.07 -27.68
C TRP A 1 -18.08 -2.99 -26.74
N THR A 2 -18.69 -2.86 -25.56
CA THR A 2 -18.27 -1.95 -24.48
C THR A 2 -18.45 -2.68 -23.15
N LEU A 3 -17.82 -2.19 -22.07
CA LEU A 3 -18.12 -2.69 -20.73
C LEU A 3 -19.59 -2.39 -20.41
N ALA A 4 -20.31 -3.40 -19.92
CA ALA A 4 -21.74 -3.33 -19.71
C ALA A 4 -22.14 -3.82 -18.32
N ILE A 5 -23.24 -3.29 -17.82
CA ILE A 5 -23.95 -3.79 -16.65
C ILE A 5 -24.99 -4.79 -17.15
N ALA A 6 -24.97 -6.00 -16.58
CA ALA A 6 -25.94 -7.03 -16.92
C ALA A 6 -27.35 -6.59 -16.46
N THR A 7 -28.30 -6.62 -17.39
CA THR A 7 -29.72 -6.32 -17.12
C THR A 7 -30.55 -7.52 -17.53
N PRO A 8 -30.73 -8.53 -16.64
CA PRO A 8 -31.47 -9.74 -16.99
C PRO A 8 -32.86 -9.40 -17.55
N SER A 9 -33.21 -10.01 -18.68
CA SER A 9 -34.47 -9.79 -19.42
C SER A 9 -34.63 -8.43 -20.11
N GLU A 10 -33.57 -7.60 -20.15
CA GLU A 10 -33.54 -6.29 -20.83
C GLU A 10 -32.24 -6.14 -21.65
N PRO A 11 -32.17 -5.20 -22.61
CA PRO A 11 -30.91 -4.87 -23.27
C PRO A 11 -29.86 -4.34 -22.28
N ASN A 12 -28.66 -4.95 -22.27
CA ASN A 12 -27.56 -4.52 -21.40
C ASN A 12 -27.26 -3.03 -21.53
N ALA A 13 -27.04 -2.38 -20.38
CA ALA A 13 -26.66 -0.97 -20.31
C ALA A 13 -25.13 -0.80 -20.32
N ALA A 14 -24.63 0.29 -20.91
CA ALA A 14 -23.21 0.62 -20.82
C ALA A 14 -22.80 0.92 -19.38
N ALA A 15 -21.68 0.36 -18.92
CA ALA A 15 -21.15 0.64 -17.60
C ALA A 15 -20.52 2.06 -17.57
N PRO A 16 -20.80 2.87 -16.54
CA PRO A 16 -20.13 4.16 -16.38
C PRO A 16 -18.64 3.94 -16.07
N LEU A 17 -17.78 4.70 -16.75
CA LEU A 17 -16.32 4.60 -16.59
C LEU A 17 -15.77 5.73 -15.71
N GLY A 18 -14.66 5.45 -15.03
CA GLY A 18 -13.83 6.41 -14.31
C GLY A 18 -12.88 7.20 -15.21
N ASN A 19 -12.16 8.16 -14.64
CA ASN A 19 -11.17 8.96 -15.35
C ASN A 19 -9.82 8.22 -15.43
N PRO A 20 -9.28 7.92 -16.63
CA PRO A 20 -7.98 7.27 -16.76
C PRO A 20 -6.81 8.07 -16.20
N LEU A 21 -6.94 9.40 -16.06
CA LEU A 21 -5.90 10.23 -15.44
C LEU A 21 -5.75 9.97 -13.91
N GLY A 22 -6.71 9.26 -13.31
CA GLY A 22 -6.66 8.84 -11.91
C GLY A 22 -5.78 7.63 -11.65
N LEU A 23 -5.39 6.87 -12.69
CA LEU A 23 -4.58 5.66 -12.54
C LEU A 23 -3.21 5.95 -11.92
N ARG A 24 -2.69 4.97 -11.18
CA ARG A 24 -1.38 5.03 -10.53
C ARG A 24 -0.57 3.78 -10.83
N ILE A 25 0.73 3.95 -11.01
CA ILE A 25 1.71 2.86 -10.93
C ILE A 25 1.83 2.51 -9.44
N ASN A 26 1.48 1.31 -8.99
CA ASN A 26 1.29 1.07 -7.55
C ASN A 26 2.46 0.35 -6.89
N GLU A 27 2.97 -0.69 -7.52
CA GLU A 27 4.05 -1.53 -7.01
C GLU A 27 4.86 -2.09 -8.19
N TRP A 28 6.17 -2.27 -8.04
CA TRP A 28 7.04 -2.84 -9.08
C TRP A 28 8.22 -3.60 -8.49
N MET A 29 8.71 -4.57 -9.26
CA MET A 29 9.85 -5.41 -8.92
C MET A 29 10.68 -5.67 -10.19
N ALA A 30 11.83 -5.02 -10.28
CA ALA A 30 12.79 -5.08 -11.38
C ALA A 30 13.91 -6.14 -11.17
N SER A 31 13.83 -6.90 -10.09
CA SER A 31 14.76 -8.01 -9.84
C SER A 31 14.09 -9.13 -9.07
N ARG A 32 13.73 -10.19 -9.79
CA ARG A 32 13.13 -11.39 -9.21
C ARG A 32 14.02 -12.60 -9.43
N ARG A 33 14.19 -13.44 -8.41
CA ARG A 33 14.92 -14.70 -8.52
C ARG A 33 14.18 -15.72 -9.37
N ASN A 34 12.85 -15.78 -9.20
CA ASN A 34 11.98 -16.71 -9.89
C ASN A 34 10.89 -15.95 -10.65
N GLY A 35 10.98 -15.99 -11.98
CA GLY A 35 9.99 -15.38 -12.88
C GLY A 35 10.42 -14.03 -13.45
N PRO A 36 9.56 -13.43 -14.30
CA PRO A 36 9.80 -12.13 -14.89
C PRO A 36 9.64 -11.00 -13.86
N ASP A 37 10.14 -9.84 -14.25
CA ASP A 37 9.85 -8.59 -13.55
C ASP A 37 8.37 -8.26 -13.73
N TRP A 38 7.85 -7.40 -12.88
CA TRP A 38 6.46 -6.98 -12.95
C TRP A 38 6.29 -5.59 -12.37
N LEU A 39 5.19 -4.96 -12.77
CA LEU A 39 4.68 -3.74 -12.18
C LEU A 39 3.17 -3.84 -12.04
N GLU A 40 2.57 -2.98 -11.25
CA GLU A 40 1.15 -2.98 -10.97
C GLU A 40 0.54 -1.62 -11.28
N LEU A 41 -0.67 -1.64 -11.85
CA LEU A 41 -1.53 -0.48 -11.92
C LEU A 41 -2.60 -0.55 -10.84
N PHE A 42 -2.91 0.60 -10.24
CA PHE A 42 -4.00 0.79 -9.30
C PHE A 42 -4.97 1.84 -9.83
N ASN A 43 -6.26 1.53 -9.71
CA ASN A 43 -7.35 2.47 -9.95
C ASN A 43 -7.93 2.96 -8.61
N PRO A 44 -7.63 4.19 -8.16
CA PRO A 44 -8.18 4.72 -6.91
C PRO A 44 -9.65 5.13 -7.02
N GLU A 45 -10.23 5.16 -8.22
CA GLU A 45 -11.63 5.52 -8.41
C GLU A 45 -12.56 4.34 -8.12
N PRO A 46 -13.79 4.58 -7.64
CA PRO A 46 -14.78 3.52 -7.41
C PRO A 46 -15.36 2.94 -8.70
N ARG A 47 -15.08 3.54 -9.87
CA ARG A 47 -15.59 3.10 -11.18
C ARG A 47 -14.49 2.44 -11.99
N PRO A 48 -14.82 1.46 -12.84
CA PRO A 48 -13.86 0.85 -13.73
C PRO A 48 -13.30 1.87 -14.73
N VAL A 49 -12.02 1.77 -15.05
CA VAL A 49 -11.32 2.65 -15.99
C VAL A 49 -10.96 1.86 -17.25
N ALA A 50 -11.24 2.43 -18.42
CA ALA A 50 -10.79 1.88 -19.69
C ALA A 50 -9.29 2.12 -19.87
N LEU A 51 -8.54 1.06 -20.20
CA LEU A 51 -7.09 1.13 -20.42
C LEU A 51 -6.73 1.17 -21.90
N PHE A 52 -7.66 0.81 -22.79
CA PHE A 52 -7.41 0.74 -24.23
C PHE A 52 -6.72 2.01 -24.77
N GLY A 53 -5.59 1.81 -25.44
CA GLY A 53 -4.81 2.88 -26.05
C GLY A 53 -3.94 3.69 -25.07
N LEU A 54 -4.16 3.59 -23.76
CA LEU A 54 -3.14 4.01 -22.79
C LEU A 54 -1.90 3.15 -22.99
N THR A 55 -0.77 3.67 -22.53
CA THR A 55 0.52 3.05 -22.84
C THR A 55 1.48 3.03 -21.68
N MET A 56 2.30 1.97 -21.64
CA MET A 56 3.40 1.81 -20.68
C MET A 56 4.76 2.00 -21.37
N SER A 57 5.76 2.49 -20.63
CA SER A 57 7.15 2.63 -21.08
C SER A 57 8.15 2.56 -19.92
N ASP A 58 9.37 2.11 -20.21
CA ASP A 58 10.55 2.11 -19.33
C ASP A 58 11.43 3.37 -19.52
N ARG A 59 10.98 4.36 -20.30
CA ARG A 59 11.71 5.59 -20.65
C ARG A 59 10.80 6.80 -20.70
N LEU A 60 11.32 7.93 -20.23
CA LEU A 60 10.66 9.25 -20.31
C LEU A 60 10.55 9.78 -21.75
N ILE A 61 11.57 9.52 -22.58
CA ILE A 61 11.69 10.10 -23.93
C ILE A 61 11.92 8.99 -24.96
N GLN A 62 10.90 8.17 -25.21
CA GLN A 62 10.80 7.36 -26.42
C GLN A 62 9.34 7.02 -26.74
N ARG A 63 8.92 7.26 -27.98
CA ARG A 63 7.61 6.83 -28.51
C ARG A 63 7.74 5.41 -29.06
N GLY A 64 7.89 4.46 -28.15
CA GLY A 64 7.82 3.00 -28.37
C GLY A 64 6.95 2.40 -27.28
N LEU A 65 5.79 3.02 -27.09
CA LEU A 65 4.88 2.87 -25.99
C LEU A 65 4.06 1.59 -26.18
N ASP A 66 4.06 0.66 -25.22
CA ASP A 66 3.28 -0.58 -25.28
C ASP A 66 1.80 -0.28 -25.00
N PRO A 67 0.90 -0.32 -26.01
CA PRO A 67 -0.48 0.08 -25.81
C PRO A 67 -1.31 -1.08 -25.26
N PHE A 68 -2.21 -0.78 -24.33
CA PHE A 68 -3.19 -1.79 -23.90
C PHE A 68 -4.18 -2.12 -25.03
N PRO A 69 -4.54 -3.41 -25.19
CA PRO A 69 -5.42 -3.84 -26.26
C PRO A 69 -6.87 -3.35 -26.05
N PRO A 70 -7.71 -3.37 -27.11
CA PRO A 70 -9.13 -3.06 -27.01
C PRO A 70 -9.84 -3.88 -25.93
N LEU A 71 -10.89 -3.30 -25.34
CA LEU A 71 -11.74 -3.96 -24.33
C LEU A 71 -10.99 -4.33 -23.03
N THR A 72 -9.93 -3.59 -22.70
CA THR A 72 -9.20 -3.72 -21.43
C THR A 72 -9.73 -2.70 -20.43
N PHE A 73 -10.14 -3.17 -19.26
CA PHE A 73 -10.68 -2.35 -18.18
C PHE A 73 -10.05 -2.77 -16.85
N LEU A 74 -9.70 -1.79 -16.02
CA LEU A 74 -9.32 -2.01 -14.62
C LEU A 74 -10.53 -1.69 -13.73
N GLU A 75 -10.91 -2.60 -12.85
CA GLU A 75 -12.05 -2.40 -11.96
C GLU A 75 -11.86 -1.23 -10.99
N GLY A 76 -12.95 -0.74 -10.38
CA GLY A 76 -12.88 0.32 -9.39
C GLY A 76 -12.21 -0.16 -8.10
N ASN A 77 -11.31 0.63 -7.52
CA ASN A 77 -10.41 0.21 -6.43
C ASN A 77 -9.59 -1.06 -6.78
N GLY A 78 -9.40 -1.31 -8.08
CA GLY A 78 -8.78 -2.51 -8.61
C GLY A 78 -7.28 -2.40 -8.78
N TYR A 79 -6.63 -3.55 -8.78
CA TYR A 79 -5.19 -3.72 -8.95
C TYR A 79 -4.94 -4.66 -10.12
N TRP A 80 -3.95 -4.35 -10.96
CA TRP A 80 -3.56 -5.24 -12.05
C TRP A 80 -2.05 -5.38 -12.17
N GLN A 81 -1.56 -6.57 -11.85
CA GLN A 81 -0.19 -6.97 -12.11
C GLN A 81 0.04 -7.16 -13.62
N LEU A 82 1.03 -6.45 -14.12
CA LEU A 82 1.56 -6.52 -15.47
C LEU A 82 2.96 -7.13 -15.44
N VAL A 83 3.16 -8.14 -16.27
CA VAL A 83 4.43 -8.84 -16.43
C VAL A 83 5.33 -8.02 -17.35
N ALA A 84 6.46 -7.54 -16.81
CA ALA A 84 7.49 -6.84 -17.54
C ALA A 84 8.54 -7.84 -18.06
N ALA A 85 8.25 -8.47 -19.20
CA ALA A 85 9.15 -9.38 -19.86
C ALA A 85 9.66 -8.77 -21.17
N ALA A 86 10.95 -8.93 -21.47
CA ALA A 86 11.48 -8.49 -22.75
C ALA A 86 10.89 -9.35 -23.89
N GLY A 87 10.34 -8.72 -24.93
CA GLY A 87 9.84 -9.41 -26.12
C GLY A 87 8.54 -8.82 -26.65
N LEU A 88 7.85 -9.51 -27.56
CA LEU A 88 6.51 -9.11 -27.97
C LEU A 88 5.50 -9.56 -26.93
N ALA A 89 4.63 -8.65 -26.47
CA ALA A 89 3.52 -8.97 -25.59
C ALA A 89 2.61 -10.03 -26.25
N LYS A 90 2.45 -11.19 -25.59
CA LYS A 90 1.60 -12.29 -26.10
C LYS A 90 0.26 -12.38 -25.39
N ARG A 91 0.12 -11.67 -24.28
CA ARG A 91 -1.07 -11.63 -23.43
C ARG A 91 -1.35 -10.19 -23.00
N ALA A 92 -2.59 -9.89 -22.64
CA ALA A 92 -3.00 -8.55 -22.23
C ALA A 92 -2.27 -8.04 -20.97
N ASP A 93 -1.77 -8.97 -20.13
CA ASP A 93 -1.01 -8.69 -18.92
C ASP A 93 0.51 -8.69 -19.14
N GLN A 94 0.99 -8.77 -20.38
CA GLN A 94 2.42 -8.73 -20.70
C GLN A 94 2.80 -7.41 -21.35
N LEU A 95 3.87 -6.82 -20.85
CA LEU A 95 4.55 -5.69 -21.46
C LEU A 95 5.65 -6.21 -22.38
N GLY A 96 6.03 -5.40 -23.36
CA GLY A 96 7.09 -5.70 -24.32
C GLY A 96 8.50 -5.33 -23.84
N PHE A 97 8.60 -4.64 -22.69
CA PHE A 97 9.85 -4.30 -22.04
C PHE A 97 10.04 -5.05 -20.71
N LYS A 98 11.29 -5.07 -20.26
CA LYS A 98 11.71 -5.56 -18.95
C LYS A 98 12.26 -4.39 -18.16
N LEU A 99 12.11 -4.43 -16.84
CA LEU A 99 12.67 -3.41 -15.96
C LEU A 99 14.19 -3.62 -15.72
N ARG A 100 14.93 -2.52 -15.57
CA ARG A 100 16.35 -2.52 -15.20
C ARG A 100 16.47 -2.40 -13.70
N ARG A 101 17.20 -3.35 -13.09
CA ARG A 101 17.48 -3.34 -11.65
C ARG A 101 18.25 -2.10 -11.16
N SER A 102 19.08 -1.48 -12.00
CA SER A 102 20.04 -0.46 -11.55
C SER A 102 19.41 0.92 -11.32
N GLU A 103 18.61 1.39 -12.28
CA GLU A 103 17.91 2.67 -12.29
C GLU A 103 17.04 2.70 -13.54
N GLU A 104 15.79 3.12 -13.41
CA GLU A 104 14.88 3.28 -14.55
C GLU A 104 13.68 4.18 -14.22
N THR A 105 12.91 4.55 -15.25
CA THR A 105 11.65 5.27 -15.11
C THR A 105 10.50 4.44 -15.68
N ILE A 106 9.45 4.22 -14.90
CA ILE A 106 8.18 3.63 -15.37
C ILE A 106 7.23 4.77 -15.71
N VAL A 107 6.64 4.74 -16.90
CA VAL A 107 5.73 5.77 -17.39
C VAL A 107 4.40 5.15 -17.81
N LEU A 108 3.30 5.73 -17.32
CA LEU A 108 1.94 5.52 -17.82
C LEU A 108 1.50 6.81 -18.53
N ALA A 109 1.04 6.68 -19.77
CA ALA A 109 0.64 7.83 -20.59
C ALA A 109 -0.61 7.55 -21.44
N THR A 110 -1.23 8.63 -21.90
CA THR A 110 -2.31 8.60 -22.90
C THR A 110 -1.75 8.24 -24.30
N PRO A 111 -2.61 7.87 -25.28
CA PRO A 111 -2.14 7.54 -26.64
C PRO A 111 -1.40 8.67 -27.35
N ASN A 112 -1.69 9.93 -27.02
CA ASN A 112 -0.98 11.10 -27.57
C ASN A 112 0.29 11.49 -26.79
N GLY A 113 0.65 10.73 -25.74
CA GLY A 113 1.85 10.90 -24.93
C GLY A 113 1.72 11.90 -23.77
N VAL A 114 0.50 12.22 -23.34
CA VAL A 114 0.30 13.01 -22.12
C VAL A 114 0.56 12.10 -20.91
N LEU A 115 1.40 12.58 -20.00
CA LEU A 115 1.75 11.85 -18.79
C LEU A 115 0.53 11.68 -17.87
N ILE A 116 0.29 10.44 -17.44
CA ILE A 116 -0.71 10.10 -16.41
C ILE A 116 -0.01 9.90 -15.07
N ASP A 117 1.03 9.06 -15.05
CA ASP A 117 1.86 8.80 -13.88
C ASP A 117 3.27 8.40 -14.30
N ALA A 118 4.25 8.72 -13.48
CA ALA A 118 5.61 8.26 -13.63
C ALA A 118 6.26 7.99 -12.28
N VAL A 119 7.15 7.00 -12.26
CA VAL A 119 8.01 6.68 -11.13
C VAL A 119 9.43 6.50 -11.63
N GLU A 120 10.35 7.17 -10.98
CA GLU A 120 11.78 6.90 -11.11
C GLU A 120 12.21 6.08 -9.89
N PHE A 121 12.98 5.02 -10.11
CA PHE A 121 13.50 4.18 -9.05
C PHE A 121 14.98 3.88 -9.27
N GLY A 122 15.71 3.73 -8.17
CA GLY A 122 17.14 3.46 -8.17
C GLY A 122 17.47 1.97 -8.15
N GLN A 123 18.60 1.61 -7.56
CA GLN A 123 19.04 0.23 -7.55
C GLN A 123 18.16 -0.64 -6.64
N GLN A 124 17.44 -1.60 -7.23
CA GLN A 124 16.61 -2.53 -6.47
C GLN A 124 17.37 -3.75 -5.93
N GLN A 125 17.02 -4.12 -4.71
CA GLN A 125 17.41 -5.40 -4.12
C GLN A 125 16.64 -6.54 -4.79
N ARG A 126 17.25 -7.73 -4.84
CA ARG A 126 16.61 -8.90 -5.44
C ARG A 126 15.46 -9.38 -4.55
N ASP A 127 14.32 -9.69 -5.15
CA ASP A 127 13.08 -10.16 -4.51
C ASP A 127 12.41 -9.13 -3.57
N VAL A 128 12.81 -7.85 -3.66
CA VAL A 128 12.20 -6.72 -2.93
C VAL A 128 11.48 -5.83 -3.94
N SER A 129 10.18 -5.67 -3.79
CA SER A 129 9.42 -4.68 -4.58
C SER A 129 9.51 -3.30 -3.94
N GLU A 130 9.22 -2.28 -4.73
CA GLU A 130 8.95 -0.92 -4.26
C GLU A 130 7.58 -0.49 -4.72
N GLY A 131 6.97 0.46 -4.02
CA GLY A 131 5.67 0.95 -4.43
C GLY A 131 5.10 1.99 -3.48
N ARG A 132 3.89 2.43 -3.80
CA ARG A 132 3.19 3.50 -3.10
C ARG A 132 2.56 2.95 -1.82
N TYR A 133 2.83 3.58 -0.67
CA TYR A 133 2.14 3.22 0.58
C TYR A 133 1.65 4.47 1.33
N PRO A 134 0.35 4.57 1.65
CA PRO A 134 -0.76 3.71 1.17
C PRO A 134 -0.89 3.67 -0.37
N ASP A 135 -1.70 2.75 -0.91
CA ASP A 135 -1.90 2.61 -2.36
C ASP A 135 -2.21 3.95 -3.04
N GLY A 136 -1.57 4.21 -4.18
CA GLY A 136 -1.74 5.45 -4.93
C GLY A 136 -1.19 6.73 -4.28
N ALA A 137 -0.56 6.66 -3.10
CA ALA A 137 0.07 7.79 -2.44
C ALA A 137 1.34 8.28 -3.17
N VAL A 138 1.85 9.45 -2.78
CA VAL A 138 3.14 9.97 -3.30
C VAL A 138 4.34 9.24 -2.69
N GLN A 139 4.19 8.74 -1.46
CA GLN A 139 5.27 8.09 -0.73
C GLN A 139 5.60 6.72 -1.36
N ILE A 140 6.85 6.55 -1.78
CA ILE A 140 7.41 5.28 -2.21
C ILE A 140 8.15 4.61 -1.05
N VAL A 141 7.93 3.32 -0.86
CA VAL A 141 8.59 2.47 0.15
C VAL A 141 9.07 1.17 -0.49
N SER A 142 10.00 0.48 0.15
CA SER A 142 10.39 -0.89 -0.20
C SER A 142 9.55 -1.91 0.58
N PHE A 143 9.08 -2.96 -0.09
CA PHE A 143 8.31 -4.07 0.50
C PHE A 143 9.17 -5.33 0.61
N ASP A 144 10.14 -5.32 1.53
CA ASP A 144 10.99 -6.48 1.79
C ASP A 144 10.19 -7.62 2.44
N GLY A 145 10.15 -8.79 1.79
CA GLY A 145 9.42 -9.96 2.27
C GLY A 145 7.89 -9.88 2.20
N ALA A 146 7.31 -8.79 1.67
CA ALA A 146 5.86 -8.61 1.60
C ALA A 146 5.32 -8.00 0.30
N PRO A 147 5.78 -8.41 -0.90
CA PRO A 147 5.19 -7.92 -2.15
C PRO A 147 3.70 -8.27 -2.25
N THR A 148 2.92 -7.41 -2.90
CA THR A 148 1.45 -7.47 -2.90
C THR A 148 0.81 -7.50 -4.30
N PRO A 149 1.32 -8.30 -5.27
CA PRO A 149 0.76 -8.29 -6.62
C PRO A 149 -0.73 -8.65 -6.65
N GLY A 150 -1.50 -7.79 -7.30
CA GLY A 150 -2.95 -7.85 -7.45
C GLY A 150 -3.73 -7.52 -6.18
N ARG A 151 -3.12 -6.87 -5.18
CA ARG A 151 -3.71 -6.63 -3.86
C ARG A 151 -3.28 -5.29 -3.26
N PRO A 152 -3.99 -4.77 -2.25
CA PRO A 152 -3.56 -3.59 -1.52
C PRO A 152 -2.16 -3.73 -0.93
N ASN A 153 -1.34 -2.69 -1.12
CA ASN A 153 0.00 -2.63 -0.57
C ASN A 153 -0.02 -2.68 0.96
N ARG A 154 0.91 -3.46 1.52
CA ARG A 154 1.08 -3.58 2.95
C ARG A 154 2.55 -3.61 3.30
N LEU A 155 2.92 -2.89 4.34
CA LEU A 155 4.25 -3.06 4.92
C LEU A 155 4.36 -4.48 5.47
N ALA A 156 5.55 -5.08 5.31
CA ALA A 156 5.86 -6.31 6.04
C ALA A 156 5.59 -6.04 7.52
N LYS A 157 4.97 -7.01 8.20
CA LYS A 157 5.02 -7.00 9.65
C LYS A 157 6.50 -6.99 10.02
N PRO A 158 6.96 -6.12 10.93
CA PRO A 158 8.29 -6.27 11.48
C PRO A 158 8.50 -7.73 11.85
N VAL A 159 9.66 -8.26 11.50
CA VAL A 159 10.05 -9.57 12.04
C VAL A 159 9.97 -9.40 13.56
N ASP A 160 9.17 -10.24 14.22
CA ASP A 160 9.11 -10.28 15.68
C ASP A 160 10.45 -10.83 16.18
N ASP A 161 11.44 -9.95 16.20
CA ASP A 161 12.78 -10.15 16.75
C ASP A 161 12.77 -9.99 18.28
N GLY A 162 11.58 -9.87 18.88
CA GLY A 162 11.38 -9.56 20.27
C GLY A 162 11.65 -8.10 20.62
N LEU A 163 11.86 -7.19 19.65
CA LEU A 163 12.09 -5.76 19.88
C LEU A 163 10.89 -4.89 19.49
N GLU A 164 9.91 -5.42 18.74
CA GLU A 164 8.70 -4.68 18.36
C GLU A 164 7.76 -4.49 19.56
N LEU A 165 7.23 -3.27 19.72
CA LEU A 165 6.15 -2.98 20.66
C LEU A 165 4.81 -2.96 19.95
N GLN A 166 3.89 -3.85 20.36
CA GLN A 166 2.52 -3.90 19.84
C GLN A 166 1.53 -3.51 20.94
N LEU A 167 0.76 -2.45 20.71
CA LEU A 167 -0.32 -2.02 21.63
C LEU A 167 -1.69 -2.44 21.08
N GLN A 168 -2.38 -3.31 21.82
CA GLN A 168 -3.76 -3.66 21.58
C GLN A 168 -4.68 -2.92 22.55
N ILE A 169 -5.68 -2.21 22.01
CA ILE A 169 -6.68 -1.48 22.79
C ILE A 169 -8.02 -2.20 22.63
N THR A 170 -8.65 -2.56 23.75
CA THR A 170 -9.95 -3.24 23.78
C THR A 170 -10.92 -2.48 24.68
N ARG A 171 -12.17 -2.33 24.25
CA ARG A 171 -13.22 -1.86 25.14
C ARG A 171 -13.62 -2.99 26.09
N ARG A 172 -13.62 -2.74 27.40
CA ARG A 172 -14.01 -3.71 28.43
C ARG A 172 -15.03 -3.08 29.38
N GLU A 173 -15.70 -3.90 30.18
CA GLU A 173 -16.51 -3.39 31.29
C GLU A 173 -15.62 -2.53 32.20
N GLY A 174 -16.08 -1.32 32.53
CA GLY A 174 -15.31 -0.37 33.33
C GLY A 174 -14.29 0.48 32.59
N GLY A 175 -14.06 0.32 31.27
CA GLY A 175 -13.20 1.24 30.50
C GLY A 175 -12.48 0.64 29.29
N LEU A 176 -11.19 0.96 29.14
CA LEU A 176 -10.31 0.47 28.07
C LEU A 176 -9.24 -0.47 28.65
N GLY A 177 -9.16 -1.69 28.12
CA GLY A 177 -8.04 -2.59 28.35
C GLY A 177 -6.92 -2.32 27.34
N LEU A 178 -5.73 -1.97 27.85
CA LEU A 178 -4.51 -1.82 27.08
C LEU A 178 -3.63 -3.05 27.31
N LEU A 179 -3.24 -3.74 26.24
CA LEU A 179 -2.24 -4.81 26.26
C LEU A 179 -1.07 -4.40 25.40
N LEU A 180 0.09 -4.18 26.03
CA LEU A 180 1.36 -4.00 25.35
C LEU A 180 2.08 -5.35 25.27
N ARG A 181 2.57 -5.67 24.09
CA ARG A 181 3.48 -6.79 23.85
C ARG A 181 4.83 -6.26 23.39
N GLY A 182 5.91 -6.92 23.78
CA GLY A 182 7.27 -6.56 23.38
C GLY A 182 8.33 -7.35 24.15
N PRO A 183 9.60 -6.88 24.17
CA PRO A 183 10.69 -7.58 24.84
C PRO A 183 10.40 -7.81 26.32
N ASP A 184 10.70 -9.02 26.79
CA ASP A 184 10.58 -9.35 28.22
C ASP A 184 11.46 -8.42 29.05
N ARG A 185 10.95 -8.01 30.22
CA ARG A 185 11.59 -7.08 31.16
C ARG A 185 11.80 -5.64 30.65
N LEU A 186 11.34 -5.29 29.45
CA LEU A 186 11.29 -3.89 29.02
C LEU A 186 10.48 -3.10 30.06
N ARG A 187 11.06 -2.02 30.59
CA ARG A 187 10.36 -1.16 31.55
C ARG A 187 9.63 -0.05 30.80
N VAL A 188 8.36 0.10 31.14
CA VAL A 188 7.49 1.10 30.51
C VAL A 188 6.61 1.77 31.56
N GLU A 189 6.26 3.03 31.32
CA GLU A 189 5.36 3.80 32.18
C GLU A 189 4.20 4.37 31.36
N LEU A 190 2.98 4.05 31.80
CA LEU A 190 1.77 4.68 31.28
C LEU A 190 1.51 5.97 32.06
N GLN A 191 1.32 7.06 31.34
CA GLN A 191 0.97 8.36 31.91
C GLN A 191 -0.27 8.95 31.23
N SER A 192 -0.93 9.89 31.91
CA SER A 192 -2.10 10.61 31.39
C SER A 192 -2.02 12.12 31.58
N CYS A 193 -2.71 12.86 30.72
CA CYS A 193 -2.95 14.29 30.89
C CYS A 193 -4.31 14.70 30.32
N ASP A 194 -4.80 15.86 30.74
CA ASP A 194 -6.11 16.39 30.32
C ASP A 194 -6.03 17.19 29.01
N ALA A 195 -4.82 17.61 28.59
CA ALA A 195 -4.58 18.38 27.36
C ALA A 195 -3.17 18.17 26.80
N LEU A 196 -3.04 18.03 25.48
CA LEU A 196 -1.79 17.72 24.76
C LEU A 196 -0.66 18.78 24.82
N GLY A 197 -0.88 19.92 25.49
CA GLY A 197 0.12 20.99 25.64
C GLY A 197 0.68 21.17 27.05
N GLN A 198 0.25 20.36 28.03
CA GLN A 198 0.70 20.52 29.42
C GLN A 198 2.11 19.95 29.61
N PRO A 199 2.98 20.64 30.38
CA PRO A 199 4.36 20.19 30.61
C PRO A 199 4.43 18.94 31.50
N GLU A 200 3.46 18.76 32.39
CA GLU A 200 3.42 17.66 33.35
C GLU A 200 2.36 16.63 32.96
N TRP A 201 2.78 15.37 32.94
CA TRP A 201 1.91 14.21 32.75
C TRP A 201 1.86 13.41 34.05
N LYS A 202 0.67 12.93 34.42
CA LYS A 202 0.46 12.16 35.65
C LYS A 202 0.77 10.69 35.40
N SER A 203 1.66 10.14 36.23
CA SER A 203 1.94 8.70 36.24
C SER A 203 0.68 7.90 36.59
N ILE A 204 0.38 6.87 35.79
CA ILE A 204 -0.63 5.87 36.11
C ILE A 204 0.05 4.66 36.73
N ALA A 205 0.98 4.04 36.00
CA ALA A 205 1.75 2.89 36.47
C ALA A 205 2.99 2.66 35.62
N ALA A 206 4.11 2.36 36.29
CA ALA A 206 5.31 1.82 35.68
C ALA A 206 5.38 0.30 35.89
N VAL A 207 5.62 -0.45 34.83
CA VAL A 207 5.68 -1.91 34.83
C VAL A 207 6.85 -2.40 34.00
N ALA A 208 7.39 -3.56 34.36
CA ALA A 208 8.21 -4.34 33.46
C ALA A 208 7.30 -5.32 32.71
N LEU A 209 7.53 -5.52 31.42
CA LEU A 209 6.87 -6.59 30.69
C LEU A 209 7.25 -7.94 31.32
N VAL A 210 6.25 -8.80 31.55
CA VAL A 210 6.41 -10.18 32.05
C VAL A 210 5.87 -11.12 30.99
N ASP A 211 6.68 -12.09 30.60
CA ASP A 211 6.42 -12.96 29.45
C ASP A 211 6.10 -12.12 28.19
N GLY A 212 6.83 -11.00 28.07
CA GLY A 212 6.67 -10.02 26.99
C GLY A 212 5.35 -9.27 27.00
N ARG A 213 4.65 -9.16 28.14
CA ARG A 213 3.34 -8.52 28.25
C ARG A 213 3.24 -7.53 29.41
N ALA A 214 2.52 -6.43 29.15
CA ALA A 214 2.06 -5.50 30.17
C ALA A 214 0.60 -5.12 29.91
N GLU A 215 -0.24 -5.16 30.94
CA GLU A 215 -1.66 -4.87 30.84
C GLU A 215 -2.06 -3.73 31.78
N TRP A 216 -2.93 -2.85 31.29
CA TRP A 216 -3.59 -1.82 32.09
C TRP A 216 -5.08 -1.82 31.82
N LEU A 217 -5.86 -1.57 32.87
CA LEU A 217 -7.26 -1.17 32.74
C LEU A 217 -7.33 0.33 33.00
N VAL A 218 -7.60 1.09 31.93
CA VAL A 218 -7.87 2.51 32.02
C VAL A 218 -9.36 2.68 32.30
N PRO A 219 -9.75 3.20 33.49
CA PRO A 219 -11.14 3.31 33.85
C PRO A 219 -11.88 4.30 32.94
N ALA A 220 -13.17 4.05 32.73
CA ALA A 220 -14.06 5.01 32.08
C ALA A 220 -14.06 6.32 32.89
N GLN A 221 -13.89 7.43 32.19
CA GLN A 221 -13.83 8.77 32.78
C GLN A 221 -15.12 9.52 32.44
N GLU A 222 -15.56 10.40 33.35
CA GLU A 222 -16.65 11.35 33.09
C GLU A 222 -16.21 12.52 32.18
N LYS A 223 -14.90 12.71 32.01
CA LYS A 223 -14.33 13.77 31.17
C LYS A 223 -14.57 13.50 29.69
N VAL A 224 -14.79 14.57 28.94
CA VAL A 224 -15.03 14.54 27.48
C VAL A 224 -13.82 14.01 26.72
N GLN A 225 -12.59 14.24 27.22
CA GLN A 225 -11.36 13.80 26.58
C GLN A 225 -10.24 13.60 27.60
N GLN A 226 -9.38 12.60 27.37
CA GLN A 226 -8.17 12.32 28.13
C GLN A 226 -7.09 11.81 27.16
N TYR A 227 -5.83 12.14 27.42
CA TYR A 227 -4.70 11.68 26.61
C TYR A 227 -3.80 10.76 27.44
N TYR A 228 -3.17 9.81 26.75
CA TYR A 228 -2.26 8.84 27.33
C TYR A 228 -0.97 8.80 26.53
N ARG A 229 0.15 8.55 27.21
CA ARG A 229 1.44 8.24 26.57
C ARG A 229 2.09 7.07 27.28
N LEU A 230 2.88 6.32 26.52
CA LEU A 230 3.69 5.23 27.04
C LEU A 230 5.16 5.64 26.92
N LEU A 231 5.87 5.70 28.05
CA LEU A 231 7.29 6.00 28.10
C LEU A 231 8.07 4.69 28.22
N VAL A 232 9.07 4.48 27.38
CA VAL A 232 10.08 3.44 27.61
C VAL A 232 11.07 3.99 28.62
N LEU A 233 11.22 3.29 29.73
CA LEU A 233 12.17 3.63 30.78
C LEU A 233 13.53 2.98 30.47
N PRO A 234 14.64 3.61 30.89
CA PRO A 234 15.97 3.03 30.75
C PRO A 234 16.15 1.73 31.55
#